data_AF-A0A4Q3WQF5-F1
#
_entry.id   AF-A0A4Q3WQF5-F1
#
_cell.length_a   1.000
_cell.length_b   1.000
_cell.length_c   1.000
_cell.angle_alpha   90.00
_cell.angle_beta   90.00
_cell.angle_gamma   90.00
#
_symmetry.space_group_name_H-M   'P 1'
#
loop_
_entity.id
_entity.type
_entity.pdbx_description
1 polymer ?
#
loop_
_entity_poly.entity_id
_entity_poly.type
_entity_poly.pdbx_seq_one_letter_code
_entity_poly.pdbx_strand_id
1 'polypeptide(L)'
;MPRETLLLFGGVVGVLVIASIISAILGRRGESPVLTNLRQRTNTWWVMSAIFAVAAFIGPIGSMLLFALISFMALREFITLTPTRRGDHCALFWVFFVAPPLHYYFVATNNYGMFTILIPIYAFLFIPARIALSGDSECFLERAAKIQWGLMVCVYCVSHAPAILTLNIPGYEGKNSALLLFFMIVTQLN
;
A
#
# COMPACT_ATOMS: atom_id res chain seq x y z
N MET A 1 -22.17 -7.05 -2.01
CA MET A 1 -21.87 -5.64 -1.66
C MET A 1 -23.16 -4.94 -1.26
N PRO A 2 -23.16 -4.11 -0.20
CA PRO A 2 -24.31 -3.27 0.13
C PRO A 2 -24.61 -2.27 -1.00
N ARG A 3 -25.89 -1.92 -1.20
CA ARG A 3 -26.33 -0.91 -2.20
C ARG A 3 -25.59 0.42 -2.06
N GLU A 4 -25.29 0.81 -0.82
CA GLU A 4 -24.54 2.03 -0.48
C GLU A 4 -23.11 1.99 -1.08
N THR A 5 -22.42 0.86 -0.99
CA THR A 5 -21.06 0.70 -1.55
C THR A 5 -21.07 0.81 -3.07
N LEU A 6 -22.07 0.23 -3.74
CA LEU A 6 -22.23 0.33 -5.20
C LEU A 6 -22.50 1.77 -5.65
N LEU A 7 -23.33 2.51 -4.91
CA LEU A 7 -23.60 3.93 -5.18
C LEU A 7 -22.35 4.79 -5.00
N LEU A 8 -21.56 4.53 -3.95
CA LEU A 8 -20.30 5.25 -3.70
C LEU A 8 -19.25 4.95 -4.79
N PHE A 9 -19.06 3.68 -5.17
CA PHE A 9 -18.18 3.31 -6.29
C PHE A 9 -18.67 3.94 -7.61
N GLY A 10 -19.98 3.94 -7.86
CA GLY A 10 -20.59 4.59 -9.01
C GLY A 10 -20.32 6.10 -9.04
N GLY A 11 -20.37 6.77 -7.89
CA GLY A 11 -20.01 8.18 -7.75
C GLY A 11 -18.54 8.45 -8.10
N VAL A 12 -17.60 7.67 -7.56
CA VAL A 12 -16.17 7.79 -7.87
C VAL A 12 -15.90 7.58 -9.36
N VAL A 13 -16.46 6.52 -9.94
CA VAL A 13 -16.32 6.22 -11.37
C VAL A 13 -16.92 7.34 -12.22
N GLY A 14 -18.08 7.88 -11.83
CA GLY A 14 -18.71 9.01 -12.51
C GLY A 14 -17.82 10.26 -12.55
N VAL A 15 -17.22 10.63 -11.40
CA VAL A 15 -16.28 11.75 -11.32
C VAL A 15 -15.05 11.49 -12.20
N LEU A 16 -14.51 10.27 -12.21
CA LEU A 16 -13.36 9.91 -13.04
C LEU A 16 -13.65 9.95 -14.54
N VAL A 17 -14.84 9.51 -14.94
CA VAL A 17 -15.30 9.62 -16.33
C VAL A 17 -15.41 11.09 -16.73
N ILE A 18 -16.02 11.93 -15.89
CA ILE A 18 -16.13 13.37 -16.16
C ILE A 18 -14.74 14.01 -16.27
N ALA A 19 -13.83 13.73 -15.34
CA ALA A 19 -12.46 14.24 -15.37
C ALA A 19 -11.68 13.78 -16.62
N SER A 20 -11.88 12.52 -17.04
CA SER A 20 -11.27 11.96 -18.25
C SER A 20 -11.81 12.64 -19.52
N ILE A 21 -13.13 12.88 -19.59
CA ILE A 21 -13.77 13.58 -20.71
C ILE A 21 -13.29 15.03 -20.78
N ILE A 22 -13.26 15.76 -19.66
CA ILE A 22 -12.77 17.14 -19.61
C ILE A 22 -11.33 17.20 -20.10
N SER A 23 -10.47 16.30 -19.60
CA SER A 23 -9.07 16.22 -20.00
C SER A 23 -8.91 15.88 -21.50
N ALA A 24 -9.75 14.99 -22.04
CA ALA A 24 -9.74 14.66 -23.48
C ALA A 24 -10.20 15.84 -24.36
N ILE A 25 -11.22 16.59 -23.94
CA ILE A 25 -11.71 17.78 -24.66
C ILE A 25 -10.67 18.90 -24.63
N LEU A 26 -10.06 19.16 -23.47
CA LEU A 26 -9.01 20.17 -23.34
C LEU A 26 -7.76 19.80 -24.15
N GLY A 27 -7.42 18.51 -24.22
CA GLY A 27 -6.28 18.02 -25.03
C GLY A 27 -6.43 18.25 -26.52
N ARG A 28 -7.67 18.35 -27.03
CA ARG A 28 -7.91 18.74 -28.43
C ARG A 28 -7.56 20.21 -28.70
N ARG A 29 -7.46 21.06 -27.67
CA ARG A 29 -7.12 22.49 -27.79
C ARG A 29 -5.62 22.78 -27.59
N GLY A 30 -4.82 21.75 -27.31
CA GLY A 30 -3.37 21.84 -27.09
C GLY A 30 -2.94 21.22 -25.76
N GLU A 31 -1.74 20.65 -25.72
CA GLU A 31 -1.15 20.13 -24.49
C GLU A 31 -0.57 21.28 -23.65
N SER A 32 -0.96 21.33 -22.37
CA SER A 32 -0.37 22.22 -21.37
C SER A 32 0.21 21.38 -20.21
N PRO A 33 1.21 21.89 -19.48
CA PRO A 33 1.74 21.20 -18.29
C PRO A 33 0.66 20.89 -17.24
N VAL A 34 -0.37 21.73 -17.16
CA VAL A 34 -1.53 21.50 -16.27
C VAL A 34 -2.35 20.31 -16.75
N LEU A 35 -2.58 20.20 -18.06
CA LEU A 35 -3.35 19.10 -18.62
C LEU A 35 -2.62 17.76 -18.50
N THR A 36 -1.31 17.72 -18.72
CA THR A 36 -0.52 16.49 -18.57
C THR A 36 -0.54 16.00 -17.12
N ASN A 37 -0.42 16.90 -16.14
CA ASN A 37 -0.56 16.57 -14.73
C ASN A 37 -1.96 16.04 -14.38
N LEU A 38 -3.03 16.69 -14.87
CA LEU A 38 -4.41 16.22 -14.68
C LEU A 38 -4.62 14.83 -15.26
N ARG A 39 -4.08 14.55 -16.45
CA ARG A 39 -4.18 13.25 -17.10
C ARG A 39 -3.41 12.17 -16.34
N GLN A 40 -2.21 12.48 -15.84
CA GLN A 40 -1.46 11.57 -14.97
C GLN A 40 -2.22 11.26 -13.69
N ARG A 41 -2.75 12.27 -12.99
CA ARG A 41 -3.57 12.07 -11.78
C ARG A 41 -4.79 11.21 -12.06
N THR A 42 -5.53 11.52 -13.14
CA THR A 42 -6.73 10.77 -13.53
C THR A 42 -6.39 9.30 -13.83
N ASN A 43 -5.28 9.04 -14.53
CA ASN A 43 -4.82 7.67 -14.81
C ASN A 43 -4.45 6.92 -13.53
N THR A 44 -3.74 7.56 -12.60
CA THR A 44 -3.41 6.95 -11.29
C THR A 44 -4.68 6.61 -10.51
N TRP A 45 -5.69 7.49 -10.54
CA TRP A 45 -6.96 7.24 -9.87
C TRP A 45 -7.72 6.05 -10.47
N TRP A 46 -7.67 5.88 -11.80
CA TRP A 46 -8.25 4.70 -12.45
C TRP A 46 -7.60 3.41 -11.94
N VAL A 47 -6.27 3.38 -11.82
CA VAL A 47 -5.54 2.22 -11.30
C VAL A 47 -5.92 1.95 -9.84
N MET A 48 -5.89 2.96 -8.97
CA MET A 48 -6.26 2.78 -7.56
C MET A 48 -7.72 2.33 -7.39
N SER A 49 -8.65 2.94 -8.12
CA SER A 49 -10.07 2.58 -8.08
C SER A 49 -10.28 1.14 -8.53
N ALA A 50 -9.57 0.68 -9.56
CA ALA A 50 -9.62 -0.70 -10.02
C ALA A 50 -9.11 -1.68 -8.95
N ILE A 51 -7.96 -1.39 -8.33
CA ILE A 51 -7.40 -2.22 -7.24
C ILE A 51 -8.39 -2.34 -6.08
N PHE A 52 -8.96 -1.22 -5.62
CA PHE A 52 -9.91 -1.22 -4.52
C PHE A 52 -11.25 -1.87 -4.87
N ALA A 53 -11.73 -1.74 -6.12
CA ALA A 53 -12.91 -2.43 -6.60
C ALA A 53 -12.71 -3.96 -6.60
N VAL A 54 -11.56 -4.42 -7.10
CA VAL A 54 -11.17 -5.84 -7.08
C VAL A 54 -11.06 -6.34 -5.64
N ALA A 55 -10.39 -5.60 -4.76
CA ALA A 55 -10.29 -5.94 -3.33
C ALA A 55 -11.66 -6.09 -2.67
N ALA A 56 -12.58 -5.17 -2.94
CA ALA A 56 -13.93 -5.22 -2.38
C ALA A 56 -14.76 -6.38 -2.96
N PHE A 57 -14.46 -6.85 -4.18
CA PHE A 57 -15.19 -7.93 -4.84
C PHE A 57 -14.74 -9.34 -4.41
N ILE A 58 -13.43 -9.58 -4.27
CA ILE A 58 -12.88 -10.91 -3.93
C ILE A 58 -13.05 -11.24 -2.42
N GLY A 59 -13.41 -10.24 -1.60
CA GLY A 59 -13.67 -10.41 -0.17
C GLY A 59 -12.40 -10.32 0.70
N PRO A 60 -12.51 -10.51 2.03
CA PRO A 60 -11.44 -10.17 2.97
C PRO A 60 -10.12 -10.91 2.71
N ILE A 61 -10.17 -12.23 2.53
CA ILE A 61 -8.97 -13.05 2.27
C ILE A 61 -8.34 -12.69 0.92
N GLY A 62 -9.16 -12.52 -0.12
CA GLY A 62 -8.69 -12.13 -1.45
C GLY A 62 -8.06 -10.74 -1.48
N SER A 63 -8.68 -9.77 -0.79
CA SER A 63 -8.13 -8.43 -0.62
C SER A 63 -6.78 -8.47 0.10
N MET A 64 -6.64 -9.32 1.11
CA MET A 64 -5.40 -9.44 1.85
C MET A 64 -4.28 -10.02 0.99
N LEU A 65 -4.56 -11.05 0.19
CA LEU A 65 -3.59 -11.60 -0.77
C LEU A 65 -3.21 -10.59 -1.85
N LEU A 66 -4.20 -9.84 -2.38
CA LEU A 66 -3.95 -8.80 -3.37
C LEU A 66 -3.00 -7.73 -2.81
N PHE A 67 -3.31 -7.20 -1.63
CA PHE A 67 -2.46 -6.19 -0.99
C PHE A 67 -1.09 -6.76 -0.57
N ALA A 68 -1.01 -8.04 -0.17
CA ALA A 68 0.27 -8.70 0.10
C ALA A 68 1.16 -8.77 -1.16
N LEU A 69 0.58 -9.11 -2.31
CA LEU A 69 1.28 -9.11 -3.59
C LEU A 69 1.72 -7.69 -3.99
N ILE A 70 0.85 -6.69 -3.84
CA ILE A 70 1.18 -5.29 -4.11
C ILE A 70 2.32 -4.83 -3.18
N SER A 71 2.26 -5.13 -1.88
CA SER A 71 3.32 -4.83 -0.92
C SER A 71 4.65 -5.48 -1.31
N PHE A 72 4.62 -6.74 -1.74
CA PHE A 72 5.82 -7.46 -2.19
C PHE A 72 6.42 -6.84 -3.45
N MET A 73 5.58 -6.49 -4.43
CA MET A 73 6.02 -5.82 -5.65
C MET A 73 6.58 -4.42 -5.37
N ALA A 74 5.91 -3.65 -4.53
CA ALA A 74 6.37 -2.33 -4.11
C ALA A 74 7.70 -2.40 -3.37
N LEU A 75 7.86 -3.37 -2.45
CA LEU A 75 9.11 -3.57 -1.73
C LEU A 75 10.25 -3.97 -2.68
N ARG A 76 9.97 -4.83 -3.66
CA ARG A 76 10.94 -5.21 -4.70
C ARG A 76 11.41 -4.00 -5.49
N GLU A 77 10.49 -3.18 -5.96
CA GLU A 77 10.80 -1.97 -6.72
C GLU A 77 11.59 -0.96 -5.86
N PHE A 78 11.16 -0.73 -4.62
CA PHE A 78 11.83 0.16 -3.68
C PHE A 78 13.29 -0.25 -3.43
N ILE A 79 13.55 -1.53 -3.15
CA ILE A 79 14.91 -2.02 -2.91
C ILE A 79 15.75 -1.99 -4.19
N THR A 80 15.14 -2.21 -5.36
CA THR A 80 15.86 -2.11 -6.64
C THR A 80 16.36 -0.69 -6.90
N LEU A 81 15.59 0.32 -6.49
CA LEU A 81 15.97 1.74 -6.59
C LEU A 81 16.93 2.19 -5.47
N THR A 82 17.11 1.36 -4.45
CA THR A 82 17.94 1.69 -3.29
C THR A 82 19.32 1.05 -3.45
N PRO A 83 20.43 1.82 -3.33
CA PRO A 83 21.76 1.23 -3.37
C PRO A 83 21.94 0.27 -2.19
N THR A 84 22.15 -1.02 -2.49
CA THR A 84 22.36 -2.09 -1.50
C THR A 84 23.73 -2.74 -1.68
N ARG A 85 24.32 -3.21 -0.58
CA ARG A 85 25.64 -3.86 -0.57
C ARG A 85 25.55 -5.35 -0.31
N ARG A 86 26.67 -6.06 -0.58
CA ARG A 86 26.76 -7.50 -0.31
C ARG A 86 26.51 -7.86 1.15
N GLY A 87 26.93 -7.00 2.08
CA GLY A 87 26.67 -7.16 3.52
C GLY A 87 25.18 -7.12 3.90
N ASP A 88 24.30 -6.59 3.03
CA ASP A 88 22.87 -6.48 3.27
C ASP A 88 22.07 -7.71 2.81
N HIS A 89 22.62 -8.60 1.98
CA HIS A 89 21.86 -9.70 1.38
C HIS A 89 21.19 -10.60 2.42
N CYS A 90 21.87 -10.86 3.54
CA CYS A 90 21.29 -11.61 4.64
C CYS A 90 20.08 -10.88 5.24
N ALA A 91 20.17 -9.58 5.49
CA ALA A 91 19.05 -8.79 6.04
C ALA A 91 17.91 -8.66 5.02
N LEU A 92 18.23 -8.45 3.74
CA LEU A 92 17.26 -8.39 2.64
C LEU A 92 16.49 -9.70 2.50
N PHE A 93 17.14 -10.85 2.68
CA PHE A 93 16.44 -12.14 2.68
C PHE A 93 15.31 -12.18 3.71
N TRP A 94 15.57 -11.77 4.95
CA TRP A 94 14.54 -11.70 5.99
C TRP A 94 13.44 -10.68 5.67
N VAL A 95 13.82 -9.53 5.13
CA VAL A 95 12.89 -8.45 4.77
C VAL A 95 11.99 -8.83 3.60
N PHE A 96 12.43 -9.69 2.68
CA PHE A 96 11.60 -10.13 1.55
C PHE A 96 10.79 -11.39 1.85
N PHE A 97 11.42 -12.41 2.44
CA PHE A 97 10.83 -13.74 2.52
C PHE A 97 10.17 -14.05 3.86
N VAL A 98 10.48 -13.29 4.92
CA VAL A 98 9.95 -13.56 6.26
C VAL A 98 9.04 -12.45 6.74
N ALA A 99 9.49 -11.20 6.68
CA ALA A 99 8.72 -10.09 7.24
C ALA A 99 7.34 -9.89 6.57
N PRO A 100 7.19 -9.88 5.23
CA PRO A 100 5.89 -9.66 4.61
C PRO A 100 4.91 -10.82 4.84
N PRO A 101 5.27 -12.11 4.64
CA PRO A 101 4.37 -13.21 4.95
C PRO A 101 3.94 -13.24 6.41
N LEU A 102 4.88 -13.03 7.34
CA LEU A 102 4.60 -13.01 8.77
C LEU A 102 3.67 -11.84 9.14
N HIS A 103 3.92 -10.66 8.57
CA HIS A 103 3.09 -9.47 8.81
C HIS A 103 1.66 -9.69 8.33
N TYR A 104 1.50 -10.16 7.09
CA TYR A 104 0.17 -10.43 6.54
C TYR A 104 -0.55 -11.60 7.24
N TYR A 105 0.18 -12.56 7.80
CA TYR A 105 -0.41 -13.58 8.66
C TYR A 105 -1.02 -12.99 9.95
N PHE A 106 -0.36 -12.02 10.60
CA PHE A 106 -0.92 -11.35 11.77
C PHE A 106 -2.10 -10.44 11.42
N VAL A 107 -2.07 -9.79 10.26
CA VAL A 107 -3.23 -9.05 9.74
C VAL A 107 -4.40 -10.01 9.48
N ALA A 108 -4.15 -11.19 8.90
CA ALA A 108 -5.18 -12.21 8.63
C ALA A 108 -5.86 -12.74 9.89
N THR A 109 -5.08 -12.91 10.96
CA THR A 109 -5.57 -13.40 12.25
C THR A 109 -6.16 -12.29 13.14
N ASN A 110 -6.27 -11.05 12.62
CA ASN A 110 -6.73 -9.86 13.35
C ASN A 110 -6.00 -9.63 14.68
N ASN A 111 -4.74 -10.04 14.77
CA ASN A 111 -3.94 -9.81 15.97
C ASN A 111 -3.39 -8.37 15.94
N TYR A 112 -4.23 -7.42 16.39
CA TYR A 112 -3.91 -6.00 16.35
C TYR A 112 -2.59 -5.67 17.03
N GLY A 113 -2.36 -6.22 18.23
CA GLY A 113 -1.13 -6.01 18.97
C GLY A 113 0.11 -6.42 18.15
N MET A 114 0.08 -7.60 17.53
CA MET A 114 1.23 -8.12 16.79
C MET A 114 1.51 -7.38 15.50
N PHE A 115 0.51 -7.13 14.65
CA PHE A 115 0.80 -6.46 13.37
C PHE A 115 1.23 -4.99 13.58
N THR A 116 0.70 -4.30 14.60
CA THR A 116 1.08 -2.91 14.89
C THR A 116 2.54 -2.80 15.37
N ILE A 117 3.05 -3.79 16.12
CA ILE A 117 4.42 -3.74 16.68
C ILE A 117 5.47 -4.46 15.83
N LEU A 118 5.08 -5.42 14.97
CA LEU A 118 6.00 -6.28 14.23
C LEU A 118 7.04 -5.49 13.44
N ILE A 119 6.58 -4.57 12.60
CA ILE A 119 7.49 -3.79 11.75
C ILE A 119 8.14 -2.66 12.55
N PRO A 120 7.41 -1.76 13.22
CA PRO A 120 8.00 -0.57 13.85
C PRO A 120 8.96 -0.88 15.01
N ILE A 121 8.78 -2.02 15.71
CA ILE A 121 9.63 -2.39 16.84
C ILE A 121 10.56 -3.54 16.45
N TYR A 122 10.00 -4.71 16.12
CA TYR A 122 10.83 -5.91 15.93
C TYR A 122 11.68 -5.84 14.67
N ALA A 123 11.09 -5.49 13.52
CA ALA A 123 11.87 -5.40 12.29
C ALA A 123 12.87 -4.23 12.34
N PHE A 124 12.50 -3.10 12.92
CA PHE A 124 13.40 -1.96 13.09
C PHE A 124 14.58 -2.27 13.99
N LEU A 125 14.44 -3.11 15.01
CA LEU A 125 15.59 -3.57 15.82
C LEU A 125 16.39 -4.67 15.10
N PHE A 126 15.70 -5.59 14.44
CA PHE A 126 16.32 -6.75 13.81
C PHE A 126 17.15 -6.40 12.58
N ILE A 127 16.68 -5.48 11.72
CA ILE A 127 17.37 -5.11 10.48
C ILE A 127 18.79 -4.56 10.74
N PRO A 128 18.99 -3.50 11.56
CA PRO A 128 20.33 -2.98 11.85
C PRO A 128 21.19 -4.01 12.59
N ALA A 129 20.61 -4.78 13.52
CA ALA A 129 21.35 -5.83 14.23
C ALA A 129 21.90 -6.89 13.27
N ARG A 130 21.10 -7.32 12.28
CA ARG A 130 21.56 -8.27 11.26
C ARG A 130 22.60 -7.68 10.31
N ILE A 131 22.46 -6.41 9.93
CA ILE A 131 23.46 -5.75 9.07
C ILE A 131 24.78 -5.57 9.84
N ALA A 132 24.73 -5.25 11.14
CA ALA A 132 25.91 -5.07 11.97
C ALA A 132 26.73 -6.37 12.12
N LEU A 133 26.05 -7.53 12.18
CA LEU A 133 26.70 -8.84 12.20
C LEU A 133 27.49 -9.17 10.92
N SER A 134 27.18 -8.52 9.80
CA SER A 134 27.94 -8.67 8.55
C SER A 134 29.30 -7.95 8.59
N GLY A 135 29.57 -7.12 9.60
CA GLY A 135 30.84 -6.41 9.78
C GLY A 135 31.09 -5.24 8.82
N ASP A 136 30.09 -4.85 8.02
CA ASP A 136 30.19 -3.76 7.04
C ASP A 136 29.65 -2.44 7.62
N SER A 137 30.57 -1.59 8.09
CA SER A 137 30.25 -0.28 8.68
C SER A 137 30.02 0.83 7.66
N GLU A 138 30.24 0.60 6.37
CA GLU A 138 30.22 1.66 5.36
C GLU A 138 28.79 2.10 5.04
N CYS A 139 28.49 3.38 5.24
CA CYS A 139 27.13 3.94 5.13
C CYS A 139 26.07 3.12 5.90
N PHE A 140 26.44 2.50 7.02
CA PHE A 140 25.60 1.58 7.78
C PHE A 140 24.23 2.17 8.13
N LEU A 141 24.21 3.36 8.73
CA LEU A 141 22.97 4.00 9.17
C LEU A 141 22.04 4.32 7.99
N GLU A 142 22.61 4.83 6.89
CA GLU A 142 21.86 5.16 5.68
C GLU A 142 21.21 3.92 5.07
N ARG A 143 21.96 2.83 4.93
CA ARG A 143 21.46 1.54 4.40
C ARG A 143 20.40 0.93 5.29
N ALA A 144 20.66 0.86 6.60
CA ALA A 144 19.72 0.32 7.57
C ALA A 144 18.41 1.12 7.57
N ALA A 145 18.50 2.46 7.59
CA ALA A 145 17.33 3.34 7.53
C ALA A 145 16.53 3.15 6.24
N LYS A 146 17.17 3.07 5.08
CA LYS A 146 16.50 2.82 3.81
C LYS A 146 15.72 1.51 3.81
N ILE A 147 16.31 0.42 4.32
CA ILE A 147 15.64 -0.89 4.40
C ILE A 147 14.47 -0.86 5.41
N GLN A 148 14.68 -0.24 6.58
CA GLN A 148 13.62 -0.06 7.59
C GLN A 148 12.43 0.72 7.03
N TRP A 149 12.68 1.87 6.39
CA TRP A 149 11.65 2.71 5.80
C TRP A 149 10.98 2.05 4.60
N GLY A 150 11.73 1.29 3.78
CA GLY A 150 11.16 0.49 2.71
C GLY A 150 10.13 -0.51 3.23
N LEU A 151 10.47 -1.25 4.29
CA LEU A 151 9.52 -2.18 4.93
C LEU A 151 8.32 -1.45 5.55
N MET A 152 8.56 -0.31 6.20
CA MET A 152 7.50 0.51 6.79
C MET A 152 6.51 1.00 5.73
N VAL A 153 6.99 1.59 4.65
CA VAL A 153 6.11 2.18 3.62
C VAL A 153 5.46 1.09 2.78
N CYS A 154 6.22 0.12 2.27
CA CYS A 154 5.71 -0.86 1.31
C CYS A 154 4.86 -1.96 1.95
N VAL A 155 5.11 -2.32 3.21
CA VAL A 155 4.42 -3.42 3.89
C VAL A 155 3.53 -2.91 5.01
N TYR A 156 4.09 -2.20 5.99
CA TYR A 156 3.32 -1.76 7.16
C TYR A 156 2.17 -0.83 6.75
N CYS A 157 2.44 0.30 6.10
CA CYS A 157 1.41 1.26 5.73
C CYS A 157 0.37 0.65 4.76
N VAL A 158 0.82 -0.10 3.76
CA VAL A 158 -0.05 -0.72 2.76
C VAL A 158 -0.98 -1.76 3.38
N SER A 159 -0.50 -2.55 4.35
CA SER A 159 -1.32 -3.58 5.03
C SER A 159 -2.49 -3.04 5.84
N HIS A 160 -2.49 -1.74 6.19
CA HIS A 160 -3.61 -1.13 6.91
C HIS A 160 -4.84 -0.96 6.01
N ALA A 161 -4.66 -0.85 4.69
CA ALA A 161 -5.77 -0.75 3.76
C ALA A 161 -6.71 -1.99 3.79
N PRO A 162 -6.21 -3.24 3.64
CA PRO A 162 -7.06 -4.42 3.81
C PRO A 162 -7.48 -4.67 5.26
N ALA A 163 -6.70 -4.22 6.26
CA ALA A 163 -7.08 -4.36 7.68
C ALA A 163 -8.36 -3.60 8.02
N ILE A 164 -8.66 -2.49 7.32
CA ILE A 164 -9.93 -1.77 7.47
C ILE A 164 -11.14 -2.67 7.10
N LEU A 165 -10.97 -3.59 6.16
CA LEU A 165 -12.05 -4.50 5.73
C LEU A 165 -12.40 -5.54 6.79
N THR A 166 -11.42 -5.97 7.59
CA THR A 166 -11.60 -6.99 8.64
C THR A 166 -11.95 -6.41 10.00
N LEU A 167 -11.99 -5.08 10.12
CA LEU A 167 -12.26 -4.39 11.38
C LEU A 167 -13.69 -4.67 11.86
N ASN A 168 -13.84 -5.15 13.10
CA ASN A 168 -15.16 -5.35 13.69
C ASN A 168 -15.53 -4.15 14.57
N ILE A 169 -16.44 -3.31 14.08
CA ILE A 169 -16.93 -2.14 14.82
C ILE A 169 -18.36 -2.45 15.29
N PRO A 170 -18.62 -2.49 16.61
CA PRO A 170 -19.96 -2.70 17.15
C PRO A 170 -20.95 -1.67 16.58
N GLY A 171 -22.01 -2.14 15.92
CA GLY A 171 -23.02 -1.28 15.29
C GLY A 171 -22.69 -0.76 13.89
N TYR A 172 -21.55 -1.14 13.30
CA TYR A 172 -21.15 -0.77 11.92
C TYR A 172 -20.77 -2.01 11.07
N GLU A 173 -21.25 -3.19 11.47
CA GLU A 173 -20.97 -4.44 10.78
C GLU A 173 -21.47 -4.40 9.32
N GLY A 174 -20.60 -4.80 8.38
CA GLY A 174 -20.94 -4.87 6.95
C GLY A 174 -20.79 -3.57 6.15
N LYS A 175 -20.37 -2.45 6.78
CA LYS A 175 -20.10 -1.17 6.09
C LYS A 175 -18.61 -0.83 5.92
N ASN A 176 -17.71 -1.76 6.23
CA ASN A 176 -16.25 -1.56 6.16
C ASN A 176 -15.73 -1.17 4.77
N SER A 177 -16.42 -1.56 3.70
CA SER A 177 -16.10 -1.13 2.33
C SER A 177 -16.24 0.38 2.15
N ALA A 178 -17.16 1.04 2.87
CA ALA A 178 -17.30 2.49 2.84
C ALA A 178 -16.13 3.20 3.55
N LEU A 179 -15.58 2.61 4.62
CA LEU A 179 -14.38 3.12 5.30
C LEU A 179 -13.15 3.06 4.40
N LEU A 180 -13.00 1.97 3.64
CA LEU A 180 -11.93 1.85 2.66
C LEU A 180 -12.05 2.88 1.52
N LEU A 181 -13.27 3.15 1.04
CA LEU A 181 -13.53 4.22 0.07
C LEU A 181 -13.24 5.61 0.65
N PHE A 182 -13.64 5.86 1.90
CA PHE A 182 -13.32 7.09 2.61
C PHE A 182 -11.81 7.30 2.71
N PHE A 183 -11.07 6.27 3.14
CA PHE A 183 -9.61 6.29 3.19
C PHE A 183 -8.99 6.62 1.83
N MET A 184 -9.47 5.99 0.75
CA MET A 184 -9.03 6.31 -0.60
C MET A 184 -9.30 7.77 -0.96
N ILE A 185 -10.51 8.30 -0.72
CA ILE A 185 -10.84 9.69 -1.08
C ILE A 185 -9.99 10.69 -0.28
N VAL A 186 -9.83 10.48 1.03
CA VAL A 186 -9.05 11.38 1.89
C VAL A 186 -7.59 11.42 1.49
N THR A 187 -7.00 10.25 1.18
CA THR A 187 -5.59 10.19 0.75
C THR A 187 -5.35 10.87 -0.60
N GLN A 188 -6.36 10.93 -1.47
CA GLN A 188 -6.24 11.51 -2.81
C GLN A 188 -6.57 13.00 -2.91
N LEU A 189 -7.27 13.55 -1.91
CA LEU A 189 -7.58 14.99 -1.83
C LEU A 189 -6.40 15.84 -1.35
N ASN A 190 -5.39 15.20 -0.75
CA ASN A 190 -4.13 15.83 -0.32
C ASN A 190 -3.19 16.01 -1.51
#